data_AF-A0A8S4RXE1-F1
#
_entry.id   AF-A0A8S4RXE1-F1
#
_cell.length_a   1.000
_cell.length_b   1.000
_cell.length_c   1.000
_cell.angle_alpha   90.00
_cell.angle_beta   90.00
_cell.angle_gamma   90.00
#
_symmetry.space_group_name_H-M   'P 1'
#
loop_
_entity.id
_entity.type
_entity.pdbx_description
1 polymer ?
#
loop_
_entity_poly.entity_id
_entity_poly.type
_entity_poly.pdbx_seq_one_letter_code
_entity_poly.pdbx_strand_id
1 'polypeptide(L)'
;MLYNPLSYLDEDVNYGYDEAWFSISRFGNPQVRVGQYKFCKASWIGSKKIWRCVNQARKGGKRKGLWSEENLEAAMLAVGNGQLTKRSAARKYGVAQRASWSQENLEKAMRAVEKGLLSQIAAAKRHGIPRRTLRNHLKLGSSEKRIGRKAVLNKDQEAGIKECDKIKFEITKFGNPTISWGNYRFIKKLSRRLKTWWECTARKTHGCRCVAVTVENRLVKLNGWHNHH
;
A
#
# COMPACT_ATOMS: atom_id res chain seq x y z
N MET A 1 22.65 -45.48 67.61
CA MET A 1 22.96 -44.79 66.33
C MET A 1 21.65 -44.64 65.58
N LEU A 2 21.06 -43.44 65.63
CA LEU A 2 19.82 -43.12 64.93
C LEU A 2 20.20 -42.41 63.63
N TYR A 3 19.85 -43.03 62.50
CA TYR A 3 20.11 -42.49 61.16
C TYR A 3 19.04 -41.44 60.86
N ASN A 4 19.47 -40.21 60.66
CA ASN A 4 18.61 -39.05 60.40
C ASN A 4 18.25 -39.00 58.90
N PRO A 5 16.97 -39.04 58.52
CA PRO A 5 16.54 -38.81 57.14
C PRO A 5 16.28 -37.31 56.95
N LEU A 6 16.91 -36.71 55.94
CA LEU A 6 16.54 -35.47 55.23
C LEU A 6 17.79 -34.65 54.87
N SER A 7 18.46 -35.09 53.81
CA SER A 7 19.33 -34.21 53.01
C SER A 7 19.24 -34.66 51.55
N TYR A 8 18.10 -34.39 50.93
CA TYR A 8 18.01 -34.30 49.47
C TYR A 8 17.35 -32.95 49.17
N LEU A 9 18.18 -31.90 49.23
CA LEU A 9 17.87 -30.65 48.57
C LEU A 9 18.11 -30.94 47.09
N ASP A 10 17.04 -31.26 46.37
CA ASP A 10 17.05 -31.22 44.92
C ASP A 10 17.40 -29.81 44.49
N GLU A 11 18.51 -29.71 43.77
CA GLU A 11 19.05 -28.51 43.17
C GLU A 11 17.99 -27.80 42.34
N ASP A 12 17.92 -26.48 42.49
CA ASP A 12 17.05 -25.57 41.75
C ASP A 12 17.14 -25.81 40.23
N VAL A 13 16.20 -26.59 39.68
CA VAL A 13 15.97 -26.64 38.23
C VAL A 13 15.35 -25.31 37.85
N ASN A 14 16.22 -24.36 37.51
CA ASN A 14 15.86 -23.07 36.93
C ASN A 14 15.19 -23.33 35.56
N TYR A 15 13.87 -23.52 35.57
CA TYR A 15 13.05 -23.44 34.38
C TYR A 15 13.14 -22.00 33.87
N GLY A 16 14.12 -21.73 33.01
CA GLY A 16 14.39 -20.41 32.44
C GLY A 16 13.18 -19.88 31.68
N TYR A 17 12.28 -19.20 32.38
CA TYR A 17 11.25 -18.38 31.78
C TYR A 17 11.93 -17.10 31.32
N ASP A 18 12.27 -17.05 30.02
CA ASP A 18 12.72 -15.81 29.38
C ASP A 18 11.68 -14.70 29.66
N GLU A 19 12.07 -13.72 30.47
CA GLU A 19 11.18 -12.65 30.91
C GLU A 19 10.68 -11.85 29.69
N ALA A 20 9.36 -11.69 29.58
CA ALA A 20 8.74 -11.03 28.46
C ALA A 20 8.59 -9.52 28.72
N TRP A 21 9.24 -8.68 27.91
CA TRP A 21 9.12 -7.22 28.03
C TRP A 21 8.33 -6.59 26.89
N PHE A 22 7.43 -5.68 27.27
CA PHE A 22 6.59 -4.93 26.35
C PHE A 22 7.22 -3.58 26.04
N SER A 23 7.14 -3.16 24.78
CA SER A 23 7.62 -1.85 24.35
C SER A 23 6.85 -1.32 23.15
N ILE A 24 7.18 -0.10 22.74
CA ILE A 24 6.58 0.56 21.59
C ILE A 24 7.70 0.84 20.58
N SER A 25 7.46 0.48 19.32
CA SER A 25 8.39 0.80 18.24
C SER A 25 8.47 2.31 18.00
N ARG A 26 9.51 2.79 17.31
CA ARG A 26 9.62 4.19 16.85
C ARG A 26 8.45 4.72 16.01
N PHE A 27 7.56 3.82 15.55
CA PHE A 27 6.36 4.14 14.77
C PHE A 27 5.06 3.94 15.58
N GLY A 28 5.13 3.75 16.90
CA GLY A 28 3.97 3.57 17.77
C GLY A 28 3.41 2.14 17.84
N ASN A 29 3.98 1.17 17.12
CA ASN A 29 3.48 -0.21 17.15
C ASN A 29 3.91 -0.95 18.45
N PRO A 30 2.98 -1.66 19.14
CA PRO A 30 3.32 -2.51 20.27
C PRO A 30 4.29 -3.63 19.87
N GLN A 31 5.26 -3.88 20.75
CA GLN A 31 6.31 -4.89 20.61
C GLN A 31 6.43 -5.69 21.90
N VAL A 32 6.70 -6.99 21.77
CA VAL A 32 7.07 -7.87 22.88
C VAL A 32 8.44 -8.43 22.56
N ARG A 33 9.30 -8.55 23.56
CA ARG A 33 10.50 -9.35 23.45
C ARG A 33 10.50 -10.44 24.51
N VAL A 34 10.96 -11.62 24.10
CA VAL A 34 11.13 -12.80 24.96
C VAL A 34 12.54 -13.31 24.64
N GLY A 35 13.44 -13.17 25.60
CA GLY A 35 14.87 -13.38 25.39
C GLY A 35 15.42 -12.54 24.23
N GLN A 36 16.07 -13.21 23.27
CA GLN A 36 16.61 -12.57 22.06
C GLN A 36 15.58 -12.27 20.95
N TYR A 37 14.36 -12.78 21.09
CA TYR A 37 13.36 -12.69 20.03
C TYR A 37 12.48 -11.47 20.21
N LYS A 38 12.22 -10.78 19.10
CA LYS A 38 11.37 -9.59 19.05
C LYS A 38 10.11 -9.88 18.25
N PHE A 39 8.96 -9.51 18.78
CA PHE A 39 7.67 -9.72 18.15
C PHE A 39 6.94 -8.39 17.97
N CYS A 40 6.35 -8.17 16.80
CA CYS A 40 5.47 -7.04 16.52
C CYS A 40 4.02 -7.52 16.46
N LYS A 41 3.07 -6.68 16.88
CA LYS A 41 1.64 -6.97 16.73
C LYS A 41 1.28 -7.14 15.24
N ALA A 42 0.67 -8.27 14.89
CA ALA A 42 0.31 -8.59 13.51
C ALA A 42 -1.19 -8.46 13.23
N SER A 43 -2.05 -9.07 14.06
CA SER A 43 -3.50 -9.08 13.87
C SER A 43 -4.25 -9.49 15.16
N TRP A 44 -5.57 -9.47 15.08
CA TRP A 44 -6.49 -10.01 16.09
C TRP A 44 -7.20 -11.24 15.54
N ILE A 45 -7.45 -12.22 16.40
CA ILE A 45 -8.49 -13.26 16.19
C ILE A 45 -9.30 -13.32 17.48
N GLY A 46 -10.52 -12.76 17.45
CA GLY A 46 -11.34 -12.59 18.65
C GLY A 46 -10.62 -11.76 19.73
N SER A 47 -10.60 -12.26 20.96
CA SER A 47 -9.91 -11.64 22.11
C SER A 47 -8.39 -11.91 22.15
N LYS A 48 -7.87 -12.79 21.28
CA LYS A 48 -6.46 -13.18 21.26
C LYS A 48 -5.64 -12.25 20.36
N LYS A 49 -4.49 -11.79 20.88
CA LYS A 49 -3.51 -10.96 20.15
C LYS A 49 -2.50 -11.87 19.46
N ILE A 50 -2.32 -11.71 18.16
CA ILE A 50 -1.30 -12.44 17.40
C ILE A 50 -0.05 -11.58 17.26
N TRP A 51 1.05 -12.12 17.76
CA TRP A 51 2.39 -11.55 17.70
C TRP A 51 3.20 -12.25 16.62
N ARG A 52 3.87 -11.48 15.77
CA ARG A 52 4.74 -12.00 14.71
C ARG A 52 6.19 -11.69 15.04
N CYS A 53 7.02 -12.72 15.07
CA CYS A 53 8.46 -12.57 15.23
C CYS A 53 9.03 -11.72 14.08
N VAL A 54 9.77 -10.67 14.41
CA VAL A 54 10.44 -9.77 13.47
C VAL A 54 11.64 -10.46 12.83
N ASN A 55 12.25 -11.42 13.53
CA ASN A 55 13.38 -12.22 13.06
C ASN A 55 12.95 -13.46 12.26
N GLN A 56 11.65 -13.73 12.11
CA GLN A 56 11.16 -14.65 11.08
C GLN A 56 11.29 -13.97 9.71
N ALA A 57 12.50 -14.02 9.15
CA ALA A 57 12.67 -13.96 7.72
C ALA A 57 11.70 -14.97 7.10
N ARG A 58 10.94 -14.54 6.09
CA ARG A 58 10.07 -15.43 5.31
C ARG A 58 10.92 -16.59 4.75
N LYS A 59 10.97 -17.73 5.43
CA LYS A 59 11.39 -18.98 4.81
C LYS A 59 10.39 -19.26 3.68
N GLY A 60 10.75 -18.89 2.44
CA GLY A 60 9.96 -19.17 1.24
C GLY A 60 9.47 -17.97 0.41
N GLY A 61 9.82 -16.72 0.75
CA GLY A 61 9.46 -15.57 -0.08
C GLY A 61 10.61 -15.07 -0.93
N LYS A 62 10.99 -15.76 -2.02
CA LYS A 62 11.92 -15.21 -3.02
C LYS A 62 11.43 -13.81 -3.42
N ARG A 63 12.34 -12.82 -3.46
CA ARG A 63 12.04 -11.43 -3.82
C ARG A 63 11.30 -11.42 -5.16
N LYS A 64 10.01 -11.06 -5.15
CA LYS A 64 9.27 -10.69 -6.37
C LYS A 64 9.95 -9.44 -6.92
N GLY A 65 10.69 -9.52 -8.03
CA GLY A 65 11.21 -8.29 -8.62
C GLY A 65 12.09 -8.42 -9.85
N LEU A 66 13.09 -9.28 -9.85
CA LEU A 66 14.04 -9.39 -10.96
C LEU A 66 13.99 -10.82 -11.49
N TRP A 67 13.24 -11.03 -12.56
CA TRP A 67 13.36 -12.23 -13.39
C TRP A 67 14.25 -11.85 -14.58
N SER A 68 15.22 -12.70 -14.88
CA SER A 68 16.07 -12.60 -16.07
C SER A 68 15.35 -13.19 -17.30
N GLU A 69 15.85 -12.87 -18.49
CA GLU A 69 15.44 -13.49 -19.77
C GLU A 69 15.48 -15.03 -19.67
N GLU A 70 16.60 -15.57 -19.17
CA GLU A 70 16.81 -17.01 -18.96
C GLU A 70 15.75 -17.66 -18.06
N ASN A 71 15.31 -16.96 -17.00
CA ASN A 71 14.26 -17.46 -16.12
C ASN A 71 12.90 -17.50 -16.82
N LEU A 72 12.65 -16.57 -17.75
CA LEU A 72 11.44 -16.56 -18.57
C LEU A 72 11.47 -17.72 -19.58
N GLU A 73 12.58 -17.90 -20.27
CA GLU A 73 12.77 -18.99 -21.24
C GLU A 73 12.61 -20.36 -20.60
N ALA A 74 13.29 -20.60 -19.47
CA ALA A 74 13.17 -21.85 -18.73
C ALA A 74 11.73 -22.11 -18.23
N ALA A 75 10.99 -21.06 -17.86
CA ALA A 75 9.58 -21.18 -17.50
C ALA A 75 8.69 -21.49 -18.70
N MET A 76 8.95 -20.89 -19.87
CA MET A 76 8.20 -21.14 -21.10
C MET A 76 8.44 -22.56 -21.62
N LEU A 77 9.69 -23.02 -21.61
CA LEU A 77 10.07 -24.36 -22.05
C LEU A 77 9.46 -25.44 -21.16
N ALA A 78 9.48 -25.26 -19.83
CA ALA A 78 8.85 -26.20 -18.90
C ALA A 78 7.31 -26.28 -19.06
N VAL A 79 6.66 -25.19 -19.48
CA VAL A 79 5.22 -25.19 -19.83
C VAL A 79 4.97 -25.83 -21.19
N GLY A 80 5.79 -25.51 -22.19
CA GLY A 80 5.68 -26.06 -23.55
C GLY A 80 5.85 -27.58 -23.59
N ASN A 81 6.79 -28.09 -22.79
CA ASN A 81 7.05 -29.52 -22.65
C ASN A 81 6.06 -30.25 -21.72
N GLY A 82 5.04 -29.56 -21.19
CA GLY A 82 4.05 -30.13 -20.28
C GLY A 82 4.56 -30.52 -18.89
N GLN A 83 5.84 -30.26 -18.57
CA GLN A 83 6.45 -30.59 -17.28
C GLN A 83 5.84 -29.81 -16.11
N LEU A 84 5.41 -28.57 -16.37
CA LEU A 84 4.85 -27.69 -15.35
C LEU A 84 3.64 -26.92 -15.88
N THR A 85 2.66 -26.68 -15.00
CA THR A 85 1.61 -25.71 -15.27
C THR A 85 2.20 -24.29 -15.31
N LYS A 86 1.55 -23.36 -16.04
CA LYS A 86 1.92 -21.93 -16.06
C LYS A 86 2.06 -21.31 -14.66
N ARG A 87 1.28 -21.79 -13.69
CA ARG A 87 1.35 -21.32 -12.30
C ARG A 87 2.57 -21.88 -11.58
N SER A 88 2.84 -23.18 -11.74
CA SER A 88 3.99 -23.85 -11.13
C SER A 88 5.31 -23.33 -11.71
N ALA A 89 5.39 -23.14 -13.03
CA ALA A 89 6.55 -22.56 -13.70
C ALA A 89 6.83 -21.12 -13.22
N ALA A 90 5.82 -20.24 -13.24
CA ALA A 90 5.96 -18.86 -12.76
C ALA A 90 6.47 -18.79 -11.30
N ARG A 91 5.99 -19.68 -10.43
CA ARG A 91 6.46 -19.76 -9.04
C ARG A 91 7.89 -20.29 -8.93
N LYS A 92 8.22 -21.35 -9.68
CA LYS A 92 9.53 -22.01 -9.64
C LYS A 92 10.65 -21.07 -10.12
N TYR A 93 10.43 -20.43 -11.26
CA TYR A 93 11.41 -19.56 -11.92
C TYR A 93 11.31 -18.08 -11.50
N GLY A 94 10.43 -17.74 -10.54
CA GLY A 94 10.28 -16.36 -10.05
C GLY A 94 9.73 -15.37 -11.09
N VAL A 95 9.21 -15.87 -12.22
CA VAL A 95 8.57 -15.06 -13.25
C VAL A 95 7.25 -14.54 -12.69
N ALA A 96 7.10 -13.22 -12.68
CA ALA A 96 5.83 -12.64 -12.26
C ALA A 96 4.72 -13.12 -13.22
N GLN A 97 3.61 -13.62 -12.68
CA GLN A 97 2.37 -13.78 -13.46
C GLN A 97 1.83 -12.38 -13.80
N ARG A 98 2.48 -11.69 -14.72
CA ARG A 98 1.91 -10.50 -15.36
C ARG A 98 0.97 -11.02 -16.43
N ALA A 99 -0.23 -10.47 -16.46
CA ALA A 99 -1.13 -10.69 -17.57
C ALA A 99 -0.46 -10.09 -18.83
N SER A 100 0.15 -10.95 -19.64
CA SER A 100 0.97 -10.60 -20.81
C SER A 100 0.13 -10.30 -22.04
N TRP A 101 -1.11 -9.86 -21.89
CA TRP A 101 -1.91 -9.42 -23.03
C TRP A 101 -1.47 -8.00 -23.39
N SER A 102 -1.16 -7.78 -24.67
CA SER A 102 -0.90 -6.47 -25.26
C SER A 102 -2.22 -5.73 -25.51
N GLN A 103 -2.15 -4.40 -25.62
CA GLN A 103 -3.31 -3.61 -26.04
C GLN A 103 -3.81 -4.05 -27.43
N GLU A 104 -2.88 -4.34 -28.35
CA GLU A 104 -3.21 -4.84 -29.69
C GLU A 104 -3.98 -6.17 -29.66
N ASN A 105 -3.59 -7.11 -28.80
CA ASN A 105 -4.32 -8.38 -28.65
C ASN A 105 -5.74 -8.12 -28.17
N LEU A 106 -5.92 -7.16 -27.24
CA LEU A 106 -7.23 -6.77 -26.73
C LEU A 106 -8.10 -6.14 -27.82
N GLU A 107 -7.54 -5.25 -28.64
CA GLU A 107 -8.23 -4.64 -29.78
C GLU A 107 -8.69 -5.68 -30.79
N LYS A 108 -7.79 -6.59 -31.18
CA LYS A 108 -8.11 -7.70 -32.08
C LYS A 108 -9.23 -8.58 -31.52
N ALA A 109 -9.18 -8.89 -30.21
CA ALA A 109 -10.20 -9.68 -29.55
C ALA A 109 -11.55 -8.97 -29.45
N MET A 110 -11.59 -7.68 -29.13
CA MET A 110 -12.84 -6.92 -29.07
C MET A 110 -13.48 -6.80 -30.45
N ARG A 111 -12.69 -6.44 -31.47
CA ARG A 111 -13.15 -6.33 -32.86
C ARG A 111 -13.74 -7.65 -33.37
N ALA A 112 -13.13 -8.78 -33.03
CA ALA A 112 -13.63 -10.09 -33.44
C ALA A 112 -14.98 -10.45 -32.78
N VAL A 113 -15.20 -9.99 -31.53
CA VAL A 113 -16.47 -10.20 -30.82
C VAL A 113 -17.54 -9.24 -31.35
N GLU A 114 -17.21 -7.96 -31.56
CA GLU A 114 -18.14 -6.95 -32.09
C GLU A 114 -18.63 -7.30 -33.49
N LYS A 115 -17.74 -7.83 -34.35
CA LYS A 115 -18.10 -8.32 -35.69
C LYS A 115 -18.85 -9.66 -35.68
N GLY A 116 -19.11 -10.24 -34.50
CA GLY A 116 -19.79 -11.54 -34.37
C GLY A 116 -18.97 -12.75 -34.85
N LEU A 117 -17.70 -12.57 -35.21
CA LEU A 117 -16.84 -13.62 -35.77
C LEU A 117 -16.45 -14.66 -34.72
N LEU A 118 -16.32 -14.25 -33.45
CA LEU A 118 -15.94 -15.10 -32.34
C LEU A 118 -16.79 -14.82 -31.11
N SER A 119 -17.13 -15.88 -30.37
CA SER A 119 -17.68 -15.71 -29.02
C SER A 119 -16.65 -15.10 -28.08
N GLN A 120 -17.10 -14.42 -27.03
CA GLN A 120 -16.21 -13.86 -26.00
C GLN A 120 -15.24 -14.90 -25.40
N ILE A 121 -15.66 -16.16 -25.31
CA ILE A 121 -14.82 -17.25 -24.79
C ILE A 121 -13.73 -17.60 -25.80
N ALA A 122 -14.11 -17.77 -27.06
CA ALA A 122 -13.19 -18.12 -28.14
C ALA A 122 -12.16 -17.00 -28.38
N ALA A 123 -12.61 -15.74 -28.43
CA ALA A 123 -11.73 -14.59 -28.60
C ALA A 123 -10.72 -14.45 -27.44
N ALA A 124 -11.17 -14.61 -26.19
CA ALA A 124 -10.30 -14.58 -25.02
C ALA A 124 -9.19 -15.64 -25.09
N LYS A 125 -9.54 -16.88 -25.47
CA LYS A 125 -8.58 -17.98 -25.62
C LYS A 125 -7.60 -17.72 -26.76
N ARG A 126 -8.10 -17.29 -27.92
CA ARG A 126 -7.30 -17.08 -29.15
C ARG A 126 -6.26 -15.97 -28.99
N HIS A 127 -6.62 -14.89 -28.28
CA HIS A 127 -5.75 -13.73 -28.09
C HIS A 127 -5.02 -13.71 -26.74
N GLY A 128 -5.11 -14.78 -25.94
CA GLY A 128 -4.39 -14.91 -24.67
C GLY A 128 -4.81 -13.90 -23.60
N ILE A 129 -6.08 -13.47 -23.61
CA ILE A 129 -6.63 -12.47 -22.69
C ILE A 129 -7.51 -13.18 -21.66
N PRO A 130 -7.40 -12.84 -20.36
CA PRO A 130 -8.34 -13.35 -19.38
C PRO A 130 -9.79 -12.97 -19.76
N ARG A 131 -10.70 -13.95 -19.82
CA ARG A 131 -12.10 -13.72 -20.22
C ARG A 131 -12.79 -12.57 -19.47
N ARG A 132 -12.51 -12.42 -18.17
CA ARG A 132 -13.03 -11.29 -17.36
C ARG A 132 -12.51 -9.95 -17.85
N THR A 133 -11.24 -9.87 -18.24
CA THR A 133 -10.65 -8.66 -18.83
C THR A 133 -11.37 -8.30 -20.12
N LEU A 134 -11.48 -9.22 -21.08
CA LEU A 134 -12.16 -8.96 -22.35
C LEU A 134 -13.61 -8.49 -22.14
N ARG A 135 -14.35 -9.15 -21.24
CA ARG A 135 -15.73 -8.76 -20.90
C ARG A 135 -15.83 -7.33 -20.35
N ASN A 136 -14.91 -6.95 -19.45
CA ASN A 136 -14.91 -5.62 -18.87
C ASN A 136 -14.63 -4.54 -19.92
N HIS A 137 -13.68 -4.80 -20.83
CA HIS A 137 -13.35 -3.87 -21.90
C HIS A 137 -14.49 -3.74 -22.93
N LEU A 138 -15.20 -4.84 -23.26
CA LEU A 138 -16.42 -4.78 -24.06
C LEU A 138 -17.52 -3.96 -23.40
N LYS A 139 -17.69 -4.08 -22.07
CA LYS A 139 -18.66 -3.27 -21.31
C LYS A 139 -18.28 -1.78 -21.27
N LEU A 140 -16.99 -1.47 -21.22
CA LEU A 140 -16.46 -0.10 -21.18
C LEU A 140 -16.34 0.53 -22.58
N GLY A 141 -16.36 -0.27 -23.65
CA GLY A 141 -16.15 0.19 -25.03
C GLY A 141 -14.73 0.73 -25.29
N SER A 142 -13.74 0.36 -24.49
CA SER A 142 -12.37 0.90 -24.59
C SER A 142 -11.34 -0.22 -24.57
N SER A 143 -10.43 -0.21 -25.53
CA SER A 143 -9.27 -1.12 -25.58
C SER A 143 -8.08 -0.64 -24.74
N GLU A 144 -8.16 0.56 -24.16
CA GLU A 144 -7.01 1.16 -23.49
C GLU A 144 -6.57 0.35 -22.28
N LYS A 145 -5.32 -0.12 -22.32
CA LYS A 145 -4.70 -0.79 -21.18
C LYS A 145 -4.24 0.25 -20.17
N ARG A 146 -5.08 0.53 -19.17
CA ARG A 146 -4.72 1.44 -18.07
C ARG A 146 -3.98 0.68 -16.97
N ILE A 147 -2.74 1.08 -16.73
CA ILE A 147 -1.93 0.59 -15.61
C ILE A 147 -2.06 1.59 -14.46
N GLY A 148 -2.50 1.14 -13.29
CA GLY A 148 -2.56 1.97 -12.08
C GLY A 148 -3.96 2.48 -11.72
N ARG A 149 -4.01 3.46 -10.82
CA ARG A 149 -5.25 4.07 -10.32
C ARG A 149 -5.78 5.08 -11.36
N LYS A 150 -7.11 5.24 -11.41
CA LYS A 150 -7.73 6.32 -12.20
C LYS A 150 -7.32 7.68 -11.60
N ALA A 151 -6.97 8.64 -12.45
CA ALA A 151 -6.83 10.03 -12.03
C ALA A 151 -8.15 10.51 -11.42
N VAL A 152 -8.07 11.35 -10.38
CA VAL A 152 -9.24 11.88 -9.68
C VAL A 152 -9.95 12.94 -10.53
N LEU A 153 -9.18 13.69 -11.31
CA LEU A 153 -9.65 14.72 -12.24
C LEU A 153 -9.37 14.31 -13.68
N ASN A 154 -10.23 14.72 -14.61
CA ASN A 154 -9.97 14.62 -16.05
C ASN A 154 -9.10 15.82 -16.52
N LYS A 155 -8.54 15.74 -17.73
CA LYS A 155 -7.63 16.79 -18.26
C LYS A 155 -8.29 18.17 -18.32
N ASP A 156 -9.58 18.21 -18.60
CA ASP A 156 -10.35 19.46 -18.71
C ASP A 156 -10.61 20.07 -17.32
N GLN A 157 -10.83 19.23 -16.31
CA GLN A 157 -10.91 19.63 -14.90
C GLN A 157 -9.56 20.11 -14.38
N GLU A 158 -8.46 19.48 -14.81
CA GLU A 158 -7.09 19.93 -14.49
C GLU A 158 -6.80 21.31 -15.11
N ALA A 159 -7.22 21.54 -16.35
CA ALA A 159 -7.13 22.86 -17.00
C ALA A 159 -8.07 23.91 -16.38
N GLY A 160 -9.20 23.45 -15.83
CA GLY A 160 -10.20 24.27 -15.14
C GLY A 160 -9.87 24.60 -13.68
N ILE A 161 -8.74 24.14 -13.12
CA ILE A 161 -8.21 24.62 -11.84
C ILE A 161 -7.74 26.06 -12.06
N LYS A 162 -8.71 26.99 -12.01
CA LYS A 162 -8.53 28.43 -12.15
C LYS A 162 -7.47 28.92 -11.17
N GLU A 163 -6.80 30.00 -11.57
CA GLU A 163 -5.77 30.71 -10.79
C GLU A 163 -6.25 31.20 -9.40
N CYS A 164 -7.55 31.08 -9.08
CA CYS A 164 -8.13 31.31 -7.76
C CYS A 164 -7.73 30.31 -6.67
N ASP A 165 -7.17 29.15 -7.04
CA ASP A 165 -6.67 28.16 -6.07
C ASP A 165 -5.17 28.30 -5.77
N LYS A 166 -4.53 29.38 -6.26
CA LYS A 166 -3.12 29.64 -5.99
C LYS A 166 -2.94 30.02 -4.53
N ILE A 167 -2.24 29.18 -3.77
CA ILE A 167 -1.83 29.51 -2.41
C ILE A 167 -0.91 30.72 -2.43
N LYS A 168 -1.27 31.73 -1.64
CA LYS A 168 -0.40 32.86 -1.32
C LYS A 168 0.27 32.60 0.02
N PHE A 169 1.60 32.70 0.05
CA PHE A 169 2.38 32.66 1.27
C PHE A 169 2.64 34.10 1.71
N GLU A 170 2.19 34.43 2.90
CA GLU A 170 2.24 35.78 3.44
C GLU A 170 2.85 35.73 4.84
N ILE A 171 3.25 36.90 5.34
CA ILE A 171 3.72 37.08 6.71
C ILE A 171 2.78 38.11 7.34
N THR A 172 2.28 37.80 8.53
CA THR A 172 1.47 38.75 9.30
C THR A 172 2.31 39.96 9.71
N LYS A 173 1.65 41.07 10.09
CA LYS A 173 2.33 42.27 10.61
C LYS A 173 3.29 42.02 11.79
N PHE A 174 3.13 40.89 12.50
CA PHE A 174 3.96 40.47 13.63
C PHE A 174 4.99 39.39 13.26
N GLY A 175 5.24 39.14 11.96
CA GLY A 175 6.25 38.18 11.51
C GLY A 175 5.77 36.72 11.46
N ASN A 176 4.53 36.41 11.83
CA ASN A 176 4.04 35.02 11.79
C ASN A 176 3.72 34.60 10.35
N PRO A 177 4.19 33.43 9.88
CA PRO A 177 3.84 32.90 8.57
C PRO A 177 2.34 32.58 8.49
N THR A 178 1.71 32.97 7.39
CA THR A 178 0.31 32.69 7.07
C THR A 178 0.18 32.25 5.61
N ILE A 179 -0.85 31.46 5.32
CA ILE A 179 -1.22 31.16 3.95
C ILE A 179 -2.65 31.59 3.68
N SER A 180 -2.90 32.07 2.47
CA SER A 180 -4.21 32.46 1.98
C SER A 180 -4.54 31.56 0.78
N TRP A 181 -5.69 30.88 0.84
CA TRP A 181 -6.19 29.98 -0.21
C TRP A 181 -7.68 30.23 -0.41
N GLY A 182 -8.06 30.70 -1.61
CA GLY A 182 -9.38 31.27 -1.85
C GLY A 182 -9.65 32.43 -0.89
N ASN A 183 -10.78 32.35 -0.16
CA ASN A 183 -11.18 33.34 0.85
C ASN A 183 -10.73 32.98 2.28
N TYR A 184 -10.01 31.88 2.45
CA TYR A 184 -9.66 31.37 3.76
C TYR A 184 -8.20 31.64 4.10
N ARG A 185 -7.97 32.03 5.35
CA ARG A 185 -6.63 32.28 5.89
C ARG A 185 -6.26 31.24 6.93
N PHE A 186 -5.04 30.73 6.83
CA PHE A 186 -4.50 29.73 7.75
C PHE A 186 -3.19 30.20 8.37
N ILE A 187 -3.05 29.95 9.67
CA ILE A 187 -1.83 30.25 10.43
C ILE A 187 -0.98 28.99 10.59
N LYS A 188 0.34 29.18 10.63
CA LYS A 188 1.28 28.08 10.85
C LYS A 188 1.05 27.47 12.23
N LYS A 189 0.77 26.16 12.27
CA LYS A 189 0.65 25.40 13.50
C LYS A 189 1.98 24.77 13.89
N LEU A 190 2.57 24.01 12.97
CA LEU A 190 3.87 23.36 13.18
C LEU A 190 4.51 23.02 11.83
N SER A 191 5.84 22.95 11.83
CA SER A 191 6.63 22.43 10.71
C SER A 191 7.45 21.23 11.18
N ARG A 192 7.48 20.17 10.37
CA ARG A 192 8.34 18.99 10.60
C ARG A 192 8.96 18.58 9.26
N ARG A 193 10.29 18.65 9.19
CA ARG A 193 11.04 18.41 7.94
C ARG A 193 10.51 19.33 6.83
N LEU A 194 10.19 18.77 5.67
CA LEU A 194 9.67 19.49 4.51
C LEU A 194 8.16 19.82 4.59
N LYS A 195 7.46 19.34 5.61
CA LYS A 195 6.01 19.52 5.75
C LYS A 195 5.70 20.65 6.72
N THR A 196 4.76 21.51 6.34
CA THR A 196 4.18 22.53 7.22
C THR A 196 2.69 22.31 7.34
N TRP A 197 2.19 22.28 8.57
CA TRP A 197 0.77 22.17 8.88
C TRP A 197 0.23 23.54 9.27
N TRP A 198 -0.90 23.87 8.68
CA TRP A 198 -1.58 25.14 8.82
C TRP A 198 -2.99 24.88 9.34
N GLU A 199 -3.46 25.72 10.25
CA GLU A 199 -4.83 25.64 10.75
C GLU A 199 -5.59 26.91 10.40
N CYS A 200 -6.90 26.76 10.17
CA CYS A 200 -7.73 27.91 9.84
C CYS A 200 -7.72 28.93 10.99
N THR A 201 -7.57 30.21 10.65
CA THR A 201 -7.62 31.34 11.59
C THR A 201 -8.93 31.39 12.38
N ALA A 202 -10.04 31.02 11.73
CA ALA A 202 -11.37 30.90 12.33
C ALA A 202 -11.52 29.72 13.31
N ARG A 203 -10.45 28.96 13.60
CA ARG A 203 -10.50 27.87 14.58
C ARG A 203 -10.91 28.35 15.97
N LYS A 204 -10.39 29.50 16.40
CA LYS A 204 -10.68 30.06 17.73
C LYS A 204 -12.05 30.73 17.79
N THR A 205 -12.49 31.37 16.71
CA THR A 205 -13.73 32.16 16.68
C THR A 205 -14.96 31.35 16.25
N HIS A 206 -14.82 30.48 15.25
CA HIS A 206 -15.92 29.68 14.70
C HIS A 206 -15.76 28.17 14.93
N GLY A 207 -14.76 27.74 15.71
CA GLY A 207 -14.50 26.31 15.91
C GLY A 207 -14.06 25.56 14.65
N CYS A 208 -13.61 26.28 13.62
CA CYS A 208 -13.25 25.68 12.32
C CYS A 208 -12.14 24.63 12.48
N ARG A 209 -12.40 23.42 11.96
CA ARG A 209 -11.47 22.28 12.06
C ARG A 209 -10.64 22.09 10.80
N CYS A 210 -10.76 22.97 9.80
CA CYS A 210 -10.01 22.89 8.56
C CYS A 210 -8.48 23.00 8.82
N VAL A 211 -7.72 22.14 8.14
CA VAL A 211 -6.26 22.03 8.22
C VAL A 211 -5.69 21.89 6.82
N ALA A 212 -4.66 22.67 6.51
CA ALA A 212 -3.90 22.55 5.28
C ALA A 212 -2.49 22.00 5.57
N VAL A 213 -1.91 21.29 4.61
CA VAL A 213 -0.53 20.79 4.67
C VAL A 213 0.18 21.18 3.39
N THR A 214 1.31 21.87 3.54
CA THR A 214 2.19 22.22 2.43
C THR A 214 3.51 21.46 2.50
N VAL A 215 4.11 21.19 1.33
CA VAL A 215 5.48 20.70 1.16
C VAL A 215 6.17 21.61 0.15
N GLU A 216 7.32 22.19 0.50
CA GLU A 216 8.12 23.03 -0.42
C GLU A 216 7.24 24.09 -1.14
N ASN A 217 6.44 24.81 -0.36
CA ASN A 217 5.52 25.85 -0.84
C ASN A 217 4.43 25.37 -1.81
N ARG A 218 4.11 24.08 -1.83
CA ARG A 218 2.96 23.52 -2.57
C ARG A 218 1.93 22.91 -1.63
N LEU A 219 0.65 23.12 -1.90
CA LEU A 219 -0.42 22.44 -1.16
C LEU A 219 -0.41 20.95 -1.49
N VAL A 220 -0.27 20.12 -0.46
CA VAL A 220 -0.33 18.65 -0.62
C VAL A 220 -1.63 18.10 -0.07
N LYS A 221 -2.24 18.78 0.91
CA LYS A 221 -3.46 18.30 1.54
C LYS A 221 -4.30 19.44 2.09
N LEU A 222 -5.59 19.40 1.82
CA LEU A 222 -6.60 20.17 2.54
C LEU A 222 -7.55 19.19 3.23
N ASN A 223 -7.76 19.38 4.52
CA ASN A 223 -8.50 18.47 5.37
C ASN A 223 -9.61 19.23 6.11
N GLY A 224 -10.83 18.71 6.03
CA GLY A 224 -11.99 19.29 6.71
C GLY A 224 -12.76 20.26 5.83
N TRP A 225 -13.92 20.68 6.33
CA TRP A 225 -14.82 21.62 5.67
C TRP A 225 -14.81 22.92 6.47
N HIS A 226 -14.83 24.06 5.79
CA HIS A 226 -15.02 25.35 6.45
C HIS A 226 -16.48 25.46 6.90
N ASN A 227 -16.69 25.85 8.15
CA ASN A 227 -18.02 26.08 8.74
C ASN A 227 -18.31 27.59 8.89
N HIS A 228 -17.62 28.41 8.10
CA HIS A 228 -17.70 29.87 8.09
C HIS A 228 -17.41 30.35 6.67
N HIS A 229 -17.84 31.57 6.37
CA HIS A 229 -17.62 32.24 5.09
C HIS A 229 -16.70 33.45 5.28
#